data_AF-A0A6J2EW29-F1
#
_entry.id   AF-A0A6J2EW29-F1
#
_cell.length_a   1.000
_cell.length_b   1.000
_cell.length_c   1.000
_cell.angle_alpha   90.00
_cell.angle_beta   90.00
_cell.angle_gamma   90.00
#
_symmetry.space_group_name_H-M   'P 1'
#
loop_
_entity.id
_entity.type
_entity.pdbx_description
1 polymer ?
#
loop_
_entity_poly.entity_id
_entity_poly.type
_entity_poly.pdbx_seq_one_letter_code
_entity_poly.pdbx_strand_id
1 'polypeptide(L)'
;MLRGTAAGLGTPEGVRQQLELGRFLRSRYEAFLSPEYRREEVYVRSTDFDRTLESAQANLAGLFPEAAPGRPEAAWRPIPVHTVPVTEDKLLRFPTRSCPRYHELLREATEAAEYQTALEGWTDFLTHLENYTGLSLVGEPLRRAWKVLDTLMCQQAHGLPLPSWASPNVLRTLAQISALDIGAHVGPPRAAEKAQLTGGILLDAILANFSRVQRLGLPLKMVMYSAHDSTLLALQGALGLYDGHTPPYAACLGFEFRRRLGDPDEDAGNVTISLFYRNDSTGLPLPLSLPGCPRACPLGRFRQLTAPARPPAHGVPCHGSPEPATPAGDGHWHWGGSVGRPRSRDSHSRVLPAATVVPLLAGAVAVLAVLSTGLGLLAWRPSCLRAWGGPV
;
A
#
# COMPACT_ATOMS: atom_id res chain seq x y z
N MET A 1 29.89 -26.02 -2.74
CA MET A 1 28.84 -25.62 -3.71
C MET A 1 27.52 -25.55 -2.94
N LEU A 2 27.33 -24.49 -2.14
CA LEU A 2 26.08 -24.22 -1.42
C LEU A 2 25.44 -23.02 -2.12
N ARG A 3 24.31 -23.25 -2.78
CA ARG A 3 23.56 -22.22 -3.51
C ARG A 3 23.00 -21.23 -2.50
N GLY A 4 23.55 -20.02 -2.47
CA GLY A 4 23.01 -18.91 -1.70
C GLY A 4 21.67 -18.48 -2.28
N THR A 5 20.60 -18.67 -1.53
CA THR A 5 19.28 -18.10 -1.83
C THR A 5 19.35 -16.59 -1.63
N ALA A 6 19.00 -15.85 -2.67
CA ALA A 6 18.89 -14.39 -2.62
C ALA A 6 17.79 -14.01 -1.62
N ALA A 7 18.05 -12.98 -0.81
CA ALA A 7 17.17 -12.60 0.28
C ALA A 7 15.99 -11.75 -0.17
N GLY A 8 14.85 -12.02 0.47
CA GLY A 8 13.51 -11.50 0.19
C GLY A 8 12.55 -12.67 0.01
N LEU A 9 11.87 -13.09 1.09
CA LEU A 9 10.76 -14.08 1.13
C LEU A 9 10.89 -15.44 0.42
N GLY A 10 12.00 -15.73 -0.27
CA GLY A 10 12.43 -17.10 -0.55
C GLY A 10 12.86 -17.87 0.72
N THR A 11 12.36 -17.48 1.90
CA THR A 11 12.67 -18.10 3.19
C THR A 11 11.45 -18.82 3.74
N PRO A 12 11.60 -20.01 4.35
CA PRO A 12 10.49 -20.80 4.87
C PRO A 12 9.59 -20.05 5.87
N GLU A 13 10.18 -19.14 6.65
CA GLU A 13 9.47 -18.35 7.66
C GLU A 13 8.48 -17.36 7.03
N GLY A 14 8.88 -16.64 5.97
CA GLY A 14 7.98 -15.72 5.28
C GLY A 14 6.79 -16.45 4.64
N VAL A 15 7.03 -17.62 4.05
CA VAL A 15 5.96 -18.49 3.52
C VAL A 15 5.00 -18.93 4.63
N ARG A 16 5.51 -19.33 5.80
CA ARG A 16 4.71 -19.71 6.96
C ARG A 16 3.81 -18.55 7.43
N GLN A 17 4.37 -17.35 7.56
CA GLN A 17 3.63 -16.15 7.98
C GLN A 17 2.47 -15.84 7.02
N GLN A 18 2.69 -15.99 5.71
CA GLN A 18 1.65 -15.78 4.70
C GLN A 18 0.59 -16.87 4.71
N LEU A 19 0.97 -18.14 4.86
CA LEU A 19 0.03 -19.24 5.06
C LEU A 19 -0.87 -19.01 6.28
N GLU A 20 -0.30 -18.53 7.39
CA GLU A 20 -1.04 -18.20 8.61
C GLU A 20 -2.00 -17.03 8.40
N LEU A 21 -1.56 -15.98 7.71
CA LEU A 21 -2.45 -14.89 7.35
C LEU A 21 -3.61 -15.38 6.45
N GLY A 22 -3.34 -16.25 5.48
CA GLY A 22 -4.38 -16.87 4.65
C GLY A 22 -5.40 -17.65 5.47
N ARG A 23 -4.95 -18.47 6.43
CA ARG A 23 -5.81 -19.23 7.35
C ARG A 23 -6.65 -18.32 8.24
N PHE A 24 -6.06 -17.23 8.73
CA PHE A 24 -6.78 -16.20 9.46
C PHE A 24 -7.92 -15.60 8.61
N LEU A 25 -7.63 -15.24 7.35
CA LEU A 25 -8.64 -14.71 6.43
C LEU A 25 -9.74 -15.76 6.14
N ARG A 26 -9.37 -17.05 5.96
CA ARG A 26 -10.34 -18.14 5.79
C ARG A 26 -11.30 -18.23 6.97
N SER A 27 -10.77 -18.24 8.19
CA SER A 27 -11.59 -18.30 9.41
C SER A 27 -12.46 -17.06 9.55
N ARG A 28 -11.92 -15.87 9.29
CA ARG A 28 -12.66 -14.60 9.41
C ARG A 28 -13.83 -14.50 8.43
N TYR A 29 -13.67 -15.02 7.21
CA TYR A 29 -14.65 -14.88 6.13
C TYR A 29 -15.32 -16.20 5.73
N GLU A 30 -15.32 -17.19 6.62
CA GLU A 30 -15.88 -18.53 6.35
C GLU A 30 -17.35 -18.48 5.90
N ALA A 31 -18.17 -17.67 6.58
CA ALA A 31 -19.59 -17.50 6.24
C ALA A 31 -19.83 -16.59 5.01
N PHE A 32 -18.78 -15.93 4.51
CA PHE A 32 -18.88 -14.94 3.46
C PHE A 32 -18.36 -15.47 2.11
N LEU A 33 -17.17 -16.06 2.11
CA LEU A 33 -16.55 -16.68 0.94
C LEU A 33 -17.03 -18.11 0.74
N SER A 34 -17.10 -18.56 -0.51
CA SER A 34 -17.36 -19.97 -0.80
C SER A 34 -16.26 -20.87 -0.20
N PRO A 35 -16.58 -22.14 0.17
CA PRO A 35 -15.58 -23.11 0.62
C PRO A 35 -14.44 -23.28 -0.38
N GLU A 36 -14.79 -23.44 -1.66
CA GLU A 36 -13.84 -23.50 -2.76
C GLU A 36 -13.65 -22.13 -3.42
N TYR A 37 -12.47 -21.91 -4.01
CA TYR A 37 -12.15 -20.75 -4.82
C TYR A 37 -13.09 -20.64 -6.02
N ARG A 38 -13.72 -19.47 -6.12
CA ARG A 38 -14.51 -19.06 -7.28
C ARG A 38 -13.90 -17.80 -7.86
N ARG A 39 -13.56 -17.86 -9.16
CA ARG A 39 -12.88 -16.76 -9.86
C ARG A 39 -13.70 -15.47 -9.89
N GLU A 40 -15.03 -15.58 -9.75
CA GLU A 40 -15.93 -14.45 -9.74
C GLU A 40 -16.03 -13.80 -8.35
N GLU A 41 -15.68 -14.54 -7.28
CA GLU A 41 -15.73 -14.06 -5.89
C GLU A 41 -14.43 -13.40 -5.42
N VAL A 42 -13.28 -13.80 -5.97
CA VAL A 42 -11.96 -13.34 -5.47
C VAL A 42 -11.06 -12.87 -6.61
N TYR A 43 -10.61 -11.62 -6.50
CA TYR A 43 -9.58 -11.05 -7.36
C TYR A 43 -8.30 -10.77 -6.57
N VAL A 44 -7.15 -11.12 -7.16
CA VAL A 44 -5.84 -10.95 -6.52
C VAL A 44 -4.92 -10.19 -7.44
N ARG A 45 -4.34 -9.10 -6.95
CA ARG A 45 -3.28 -8.35 -7.63
C ARG A 45 -2.04 -8.30 -6.74
N SER A 46 -0.87 -8.43 -7.34
CA SER A 46 0.41 -8.26 -6.70
C SER A 46 1.23 -7.21 -7.45
N THR A 47 2.22 -6.63 -6.78
CA THR A 47 3.33 -5.99 -7.48
C THR A 47 4.23 -7.05 -8.14
N ASP A 48 4.94 -6.66 -9.20
CA ASP A 48 5.81 -7.55 -9.97
C ASP A 48 7.19 -7.77 -9.31
N PHE A 49 7.16 -8.39 -8.13
CA PHE A 49 8.34 -8.87 -7.43
C PHE A 49 8.10 -10.30 -6.94
N ASP A 50 9.12 -11.16 -7.05
CA ASP A 50 9.04 -12.55 -6.58
C ASP A 50 8.48 -12.64 -5.15
N ARG A 51 9.02 -11.84 -4.22
CA ARG A 51 8.56 -11.81 -2.83
C ARG A 51 7.06 -11.53 -2.65
N THR A 52 6.47 -10.66 -3.47
CA THR A 52 5.04 -10.31 -3.36
C THR A 52 4.17 -11.32 -4.09
N LEU A 53 4.64 -11.89 -5.21
CA LEU A 53 3.96 -12.96 -5.93
C LEU A 53 3.92 -14.25 -5.10
N GLU A 54 5.07 -14.67 -4.56
CA GLU A 54 5.18 -15.83 -3.66
C GLU A 54 4.35 -15.63 -2.39
N SER A 55 4.37 -14.44 -1.80
CA SER A 55 3.52 -14.13 -0.65
C SER A 55 2.03 -14.27 -0.95
N ALA A 56 1.59 -13.78 -2.12
CA ALA A 56 0.19 -13.91 -2.53
C ALA A 56 -0.20 -15.39 -2.71
N GLN A 57 0.67 -16.19 -3.33
CA GLN A 57 0.43 -17.62 -3.53
C GLN A 57 0.40 -18.39 -2.20
N ALA A 58 1.34 -18.14 -1.29
CA ALA A 58 1.36 -18.73 0.04
C ALA A 58 0.11 -18.33 0.87
N ASN A 59 -0.31 -17.07 0.77
CA ASN A 59 -1.54 -16.60 1.41
C ASN A 59 -2.77 -17.33 0.86
N LEU A 60 -2.86 -17.45 -0.46
CA LEU A 60 -3.95 -18.17 -1.13
C LEU A 60 -3.98 -19.66 -0.77
N ALA A 61 -2.84 -20.31 -0.59
CA ALA A 61 -2.77 -21.69 -0.10
C ALA A 61 -3.30 -21.84 1.34
N GLY A 62 -3.21 -20.78 2.16
CA GLY A 62 -3.83 -20.72 3.48
C GLY A 62 -5.32 -20.39 3.45
N LEU A 63 -5.75 -19.54 2.50
CA LEU A 63 -7.13 -19.10 2.32
C LEU A 63 -8.01 -20.17 1.65
N PHE A 64 -7.47 -20.86 0.65
CA PHE A 64 -8.11 -21.90 -0.15
C PHE A 64 -7.22 -23.15 -0.14
N PRO A 65 -7.50 -24.13 0.74
CA PRO A 65 -6.65 -25.30 0.94
C PRO A 65 -6.40 -26.16 -0.32
N GLU A 66 -7.20 -26.01 -1.37
CA GLU A 66 -7.01 -26.63 -2.69
C GLU A 66 -5.86 -26.01 -3.49
N ALA A 67 -5.44 -24.78 -3.18
CA ALA A 67 -4.29 -24.13 -3.80
C ALA A 67 -2.95 -24.56 -3.19
N ALA A 68 -2.98 -25.24 -2.04
CA ALA A 68 -1.79 -25.68 -1.34
C ALA A 68 -0.98 -26.74 -2.13
N PRO A 69 0.35 -26.57 -2.28
CA PRO A 69 1.22 -27.59 -2.86
C PRO A 69 1.17 -28.91 -2.07
N GLY A 70 1.41 -30.04 -2.75
CA GLY A 70 1.43 -31.37 -2.13
C GLY A 70 0.08 -32.09 -2.09
N ARG A 71 -0.97 -31.47 -2.63
CA ARG A 71 -2.22 -32.16 -2.99
C ARG A 71 -1.97 -33.10 -4.18
N PRO A 72 -2.75 -34.20 -4.31
CA PRO A 72 -2.80 -34.95 -5.57
C PRO A 72 -3.08 -34.01 -6.74
N GLU A 73 -2.46 -34.24 -7.90
CA GLU A 73 -2.58 -33.35 -9.07
C GLU A 73 -4.04 -33.08 -9.46
N ALA A 74 -4.92 -34.08 -9.33
CA ALA A 74 -6.36 -33.96 -9.59
C ALA A 74 -7.12 -33.01 -8.63
N ALA A 75 -6.55 -32.72 -7.45
CA ALA A 75 -7.15 -31.89 -6.41
C ALA A 75 -6.48 -30.52 -6.27
N TRP A 76 -5.29 -30.32 -6.84
CA TRP A 76 -4.59 -29.04 -6.82
C TRP A 76 -5.26 -28.06 -7.78
N ARG A 77 -5.59 -26.85 -7.29
CA ARG A 77 -6.19 -25.78 -8.09
C ARG A 77 -5.35 -24.52 -8.00
N PRO A 78 -4.62 -24.13 -9.05
CA PRO A 78 -3.86 -22.88 -9.04
C PRO A 78 -4.82 -21.68 -9.06
N ILE A 79 -4.51 -20.67 -8.24
CA ILE A 79 -5.26 -19.42 -8.18
C ILE A 79 -4.45 -18.31 -8.88
N PRO A 80 -5.04 -17.58 -9.84
CA PRO A 80 -4.34 -16.54 -10.57
C PRO A 80 -4.00 -15.36 -9.65
N VAL A 81 -2.76 -14.89 -9.74
CA VAL A 81 -2.29 -13.64 -9.15
C VAL A 81 -1.93 -12.70 -10.29
N HIS A 82 -2.71 -11.64 -10.45
CA HIS A 82 -2.50 -10.67 -11.52
C HIS A 82 -1.39 -9.69 -11.13
N THR A 83 -0.60 -9.26 -12.12
CA THR A 83 0.45 -8.26 -11.91
C THR A 83 0.54 -7.34 -13.13
N VAL A 84 1.27 -6.24 -12.98
CA VAL A 84 1.69 -5.36 -14.07
C VAL A 84 3.18 -5.07 -13.90
N PRO A 85 3.93 -4.80 -14.99
CA PRO A 85 5.36 -4.52 -14.90
C PRO A 85 5.70 -3.44 -13.85
N VAL A 86 6.83 -3.59 -13.16
CA VAL A 86 7.27 -2.69 -12.08
C VAL A 86 7.25 -1.21 -12.48
N THR A 87 7.61 -0.90 -13.73
CA THR A 87 7.65 0.47 -14.27
C THR A 87 6.28 1.06 -14.55
N GLU A 88 5.25 0.22 -14.67
CA GLU A 88 3.88 0.58 -15.02
C GLU A 88 2.93 0.55 -13.82
N ASP A 89 3.36 -0.02 -12.68
CA ASP A 89 2.53 -0.08 -11.49
C ASP A 89 2.34 1.29 -10.82
N LYS A 90 1.18 1.89 -11.08
CA LYS A 90 0.72 3.16 -10.50
C LYS A 90 -0.24 2.98 -9.30
N LEU A 91 -0.55 1.74 -8.91
CA LEU A 91 -1.58 1.43 -7.91
C LEU A 91 -1.00 0.90 -6.60
N LEU A 92 0.00 0.03 -6.65
CA LEU A 92 0.55 -0.63 -5.45
C LEU A 92 2.00 -0.25 -5.15
N ARG A 93 2.71 0.38 -6.08
CA ARG A 93 4.12 0.73 -5.91
C ARG A 93 4.28 2.21 -5.55
N PHE A 94 4.31 2.49 -4.26
CA PHE A 94 4.54 3.85 -3.76
C PHE A 94 5.96 4.03 -3.19
N PRO A 95 6.50 5.26 -3.25
CA PRO A 95 5.98 6.42 -3.98
C PRO A 95 6.25 6.37 -5.50
N THR A 96 5.46 7.11 -6.27
CA THR A 96 5.66 7.26 -7.73
C THR A 96 6.85 8.17 -8.01
N ARG A 97 8.03 7.57 -8.25
CA ARG A 97 9.30 8.31 -8.40
C ARG A 97 9.38 9.25 -9.60
N SER A 98 8.53 9.07 -10.60
CA SER A 98 8.51 9.90 -11.81
C SER A 98 7.61 11.13 -11.66
N CYS A 99 7.19 11.50 -10.45
CA CYS A 99 6.26 12.60 -10.20
C CYS A 99 7.02 13.83 -9.65
N PRO A 100 7.32 14.86 -10.47
CA PRO A 100 7.98 16.09 -10.02
C PRO A 100 7.32 16.73 -8.80
N ARG A 101 5.98 16.81 -8.80
CA ARG A 101 5.24 17.40 -7.67
C ARG A 101 5.48 16.67 -6.35
N TYR A 102 5.62 15.35 -6.40
CA TYR A 102 5.94 14.57 -5.20
C TYR A 102 7.32 14.93 -4.64
N HIS A 103 8.32 15.14 -5.51
CA HIS A 103 9.66 15.56 -5.09
C HIS A 103 9.64 16.97 -4.47
N GLU A 104 8.85 17.89 -5.01
CA GLU A 104 8.66 19.22 -4.41
C GLU A 104 8.08 19.13 -2.99
N LEU A 105 7.04 18.31 -2.78
CA LEU A 105 6.41 18.12 -1.48
C LEU A 105 7.34 17.43 -0.47
N LEU A 106 8.16 16.49 -0.93
CA LEU A 106 9.16 15.83 -0.09
C LEU A 106 10.28 16.81 0.29
N ARG A 107 10.71 17.64 -0.65
CA ARG A 107 11.69 18.70 -0.39
C ARG A 107 11.16 19.70 0.63
N GLU A 108 9.92 20.18 0.48
CA GLU A 108 9.25 21.05 1.45
C GLU A 108 9.22 20.43 2.86
N ALA A 109 8.94 19.13 2.96
CA ALA A 109 8.90 18.43 4.25
C ALA A 109 10.29 18.26 4.88
N THR A 110 11.30 17.97 4.07
CA THR A 110 12.66 17.73 4.55
C THR A 110 13.41 19.03 4.84
N GLU A 111 13.08 20.14 4.19
CA GLU A 111 13.62 21.48 4.49
C GLU A 111 12.94 22.16 5.69
N ALA A 112 11.85 21.60 6.23
CA ALA A 112 11.15 22.16 7.37
C ALA A 112 12.03 22.18 8.62
N ALA A 113 11.91 23.24 9.43
CA ALA A 113 12.75 23.46 10.61
C ALA A 113 12.71 22.27 11.60
N GLU A 114 11.56 21.63 11.78
CA GLU A 114 11.41 20.45 12.65
C GLU A 114 12.28 19.27 12.16
N TYR A 115 12.26 19.01 10.85
CA TYR A 115 13.06 17.93 10.25
C TYR A 115 14.56 18.23 10.38
N GLN A 116 14.97 19.47 10.07
CA GLN A 116 16.37 19.89 10.17
C GLN A 116 16.88 19.85 11.61
N THR A 117 16.10 20.31 12.58
CA THR A 117 16.45 20.26 14.01
C THR A 117 16.65 18.81 14.48
N ALA A 118 15.77 17.90 14.06
CA ALA A 118 15.91 16.49 14.41
C ALA A 118 17.14 15.85 13.76
N LEU A 119 17.43 16.19 12.49
CA LEU A 119 18.62 15.73 11.78
C LEU A 119 19.91 16.22 12.45
N GLU A 120 19.97 17.50 12.83
CA GLU A 120 21.08 18.08 13.59
C GLU A 120 21.31 17.31 14.89
N GLY A 121 20.24 17.03 15.65
CA GLY A 121 20.29 16.26 16.90
C GLY A 121 20.80 14.81 16.76
N TRP A 122 20.77 14.24 15.55
CA TRP A 122 21.32 12.90 15.26
C TRP A 122 22.67 12.92 14.56
N THR A 123 23.26 14.09 14.29
CA THR A 123 24.51 14.20 13.51
C THR A 123 25.64 13.39 14.14
N ASP A 124 25.87 13.50 15.45
CA ASP A 124 26.92 12.75 16.16
C ASP A 124 26.66 11.24 16.13
N PHE A 125 25.39 10.84 16.31
CA PHE A 125 24.97 9.44 16.23
C PHE A 125 25.22 8.85 14.84
N LEU A 126 24.80 9.57 13.79
CA LEU A 126 24.97 9.15 12.41
C LEU A 126 26.45 9.06 12.05
N THR A 127 27.25 10.08 12.42
CA THR A 127 28.72 10.10 12.24
C THR A 127 29.38 8.88 12.89
N HIS A 128 29.02 8.56 14.13
CA HIS A 128 29.56 7.39 14.80
C HIS A 128 29.17 6.08 14.10
N LEU A 129 27.95 6.02 13.56
CA LEU A 129 27.45 4.86 12.82
C LEU A 129 28.13 4.67 11.45
N GLU A 130 28.60 5.75 10.81
CA GLU A 130 29.40 5.66 9.57
C GLU A 130 30.66 4.80 9.79
N ASN A 131 31.33 4.95 10.93
CA ASN A 131 32.54 4.18 11.26
C ASN A 131 32.31 2.66 11.32
N TYR A 132 31.10 2.22 11.67
CA TYR A 132 30.76 0.80 11.72
C TYR A 132 30.20 0.27 10.40
N THR A 133 29.51 1.12 9.65
CA THR A 133 28.75 0.71 8.45
C THR A 133 29.50 0.96 7.14
N GLY A 134 30.48 1.87 7.15
CA GLY A 134 31.16 2.37 5.95
C GLY A 134 30.25 3.19 5.02
N LEU A 135 29.05 3.55 5.48
CA LEU A 135 28.10 4.36 4.72
C LEU A 135 28.19 5.81 5.17
N SER A 136 28.21 6.75 4.22
CA SER A 136 27.94 8.15 4.54
C SER A 136 26.44 8.30 4.81
N LEU A 137 26.11 8.69 6.04
CA LEU A 137 24.78 8.82 6.63
C LEU A 137 24.46 10.28 7.00
N VAL A 138 25.48 11.14 7.16
CA VAL A 138 25.33 12.58 7.43
C VAL A 138 25.18 13.36 6.12
N GLY A 139 24.29 14.36 6.10
CA GLY A 139 24.08 15.26 4.95
C GLY A 139 23.41 14.61 3.73
N GLU A 140 23.07 13.33 3.80
CA GLU A 140 22.35 12.56 2.79
C GLU A 140 20.90 12.32 3.24
N PRO A 141 19.96 11.98 2.33
CA PRO A 141 18.61 11.60 2.74
C PRO A 141 18.65 10.45 3.76
N LEU A 142 17.89 10.58 4.86
CA LEU A 142 17.78 9.60 5.96
C LEU A 142 17.49 8.16 5.50
N ARG A 143 17.04 8.01 4.25
CA ARG A 143 16.98 6.75 3.49
C ARG A 143 18.20 5.83 3.65
N ARG A 144 19.42 6.35 3.80
CA ARG A 144 20.60 5.49 4.02
C ARG A 144 20.62 4.87 5.43
N ALA A 145 20.23 5.65 6.45
CA ALA A 145 20.06 5.13 7.81
C ALA A 145 18.93 4.10 7.89
N TRP A 146 17.84 4.30 7.14
CA TRP A 146 16.79 3.28 6.99
C TRP A 146 17.33 1.94 6.47
N LYS A 147 18.26 1.92 5.51
CA LYS A 147 18.86 0.67 5.02
C LYS A 147 19.63 -0.08 6.12
N VAL A 148 20.27 0.65 7.03
CA VAL A 148 20.98 0.05 8.17
C VAL A 148 19.96 -0.64 9.08
N LEU A 149 18.87 0.07 9.44
CA LEU A 149 17.80 -0.49 10.26
C LEU A 149 17.18 -1.74 9.62
N ASP A 150 16.80 -1.65 8.34
CA ASP A 150 16.19 -2.75 7.60
C ASP A 150 17.09 -4.00 7.58
N THR A 151 18.40 -3.80 7.37
CA THR A 151 19.39 -4.90 7.41
C THR A 151 19.43 -5.55 8.80
N LEU A 152 19.49 -4.75 9.87
CA LEU A 152 19.54 -5.27 11.24
C LEU A 152 18.23 -6.00 11.62
N MET A 153 17.07 -5.46 11.24
CA MET A 153 15.77 -6.09 11.46
C MET A 153 15.67 -7.42 10.70
N CYS A 154 16.21 -7.49 9.47
CA CYS A 154 16.25 -8.72 8.70
C CYS A 154 17.12 -9.79 9.38
N GLN A 155 18.30 -9.43 9.88
CA GLN A 155 19.16 -10.34 10.63
C GLN A 155 18.45 -10.89 11.87
N GLN A 156 17.82 -10.02 12.65
CA GLN A 156 17.08 -10.41 13.85
C GLN A 156 15.91 -11.36 13.50
N ALA A 157 15.16 -11.08 12.44
CA ALA A 157 14.06 -11.93 11.99
C ALA A 157 14.50 -13.33 11.55
N HIS A 158 15.75 -13.50 11.14
CA HIS A 158 16.33 -14.79 10.74
C HIS A 158 17.18 -15.45 11.86
N GLY A 159 17.11 -14.93 13.09
CA GLY A 159 17.89 -15.45 14.22
C GLY A 159 19.40 -15.31 14.04
N LEU A 160 19.85 -14.40 13.16
CA LEU A 160 21.26 -14.13 12.96
C LEU A 160 21.79 -13.19 14.05
N PRO A 161 23.05 -13.36 14.49
CA PRO A 161 23.64 -12.47 15.48
C PRO A 161 23.75 -11.05 14.92
N LEU A 162 23.36 -10.07 15.73
CA LEU A 162 23.58 -8.66 15.41
C LEU A 162 25.04 -8.28 15.68
N PRO A 163 25.61 -7.32 14.93
CA PRO A 163 26.91 -6.74 15.24
C PRO A 163 26.95 -6.19 16.67
N SER A 164 28.12 -6.22 17.32
CA SER A 164 28.27 -5.75 18.72
C SER A 164 27.85 -4.30 18.94
N TRP A 165 27.96 -3.45 17.93
CA TRP A 165 27.55 -2.05 17.97
C TRP A 165 26.02 -1.87 17.87
N ALA A 166 25.28 -2.85 17.35
CA ALA A 166 23.83 -2.77 17.12
C ALA A 166 23.03 -3.04 18.42
N SER A 167 23.27 -2.21 19.43
CA SER A 167 22.56 -2.28 20.71
C SER A 167 21.08 -1.94 20.57
N PRO A 168 20.23 -2.30 21.57
CA PRO A 168 18.82 -1.89 21.59
C PRO A 168 18.61 -0.37 21.49
N ASN A 169 19.55 0.44 22.01
CA ASN A 169 19.48 1.89 21.88
C ASN A 169 19.72 2.35 20.44
N VAL A 170 20.71 1.76 19.74
CA VAL A 170 20.97 2.04 18.32
C VAL A 170 19.76 1.69 17.47
N LEU A 171 19.14 0.53 17.69
CA LEU A 171 17.91 0.12 16.98
C LEU A 171 16.77 1.10 17.23
N ARG A 172 16.59 1.57 18.47
CA ARG A 172 15.56 2.56 18.82
C ARG A 172 15.80 3.90 18.14
N THR A 173 17.03 4.40 18.14
CA THR A 173 17.38 5.67 17.47
C THR A 173 17.19 5.55 15.96
N LEU A 174 17.62 4.45 15.35
CA LEU A 174 17.37 4.19 13.93
C LEU A 174 15.87 4.10 13.60
N ALA A 175 15.06 3.52 14.47
CA ALA A 175 13.61 3.48 14.32
C ALA A 175 12.99 4.89 14.39
N GLN A 176 13.47 5.76 15.29
CA GLN A 176 13.05 7.16 15.37
C GLN A 176 13.42 7.94 14.09
N ILE A 177 14.64 7.75 13.59
CA ILE A 177 15.11 8.31 12.31
C ILE A 177 14.19 7.85 11.17
N SER A 178 13.87 6.55 11.12
CA SER A 178 12.96 6.00 10.11
C SER A 178 11.54 6.57 10.24
N ALA A 179 11.05 6.79 11.45
CA ALA A 179 9.73 7.36 11.69
C ALA A 179 9.65 8.81 11.20
N LEU A 180 10.70 9.61 11.40
CA LEU A 180 10.78 10.96 10.86
C LEU A 180 10.79 10.96 9.32
N ASP A 181 11.61 10.10 8.71
CA ASP A 181 11.71 9.98 7.24
C ASP A 181 10.36 9.56 6.62
N ILE A 182 9.70 8.55 7.19
CA ILE A 182 8.36 8.12 6.76
C ILE A 182 7.34 9.24 7.00
N GLY A 183 7.41 9.93 8.13
CA GLY A 183 6.59 11.10 8.45
C GLY A 183 6.69 12.19 7.38
N ALA A 184 7.89 12.45 6.85
CA ALA A 184 8.09 13.39 5.75
C ALA A 184 7.38 12.92 4.46
N HIS A 185 7.27 11.61 4.23
CA HIS A 185 6.60 11.04 3.06
C HIS A 185 5.07 11.01 3.16
N VAL A 186 4.50 10.74 4.34
CA VAL A 186 3.05 10.45 4.50
C VAL A 186 2.32 11.43 5.41
N GLY A 187 3.06 12.26 6.14
CA GLY A 187 2.56 13.22 7.11
C GLY A 187 2.73 14.68 6.67
N PRO A 188 2.55 15.63 7.60
CA PRO A 188 2.70 17.06 7.32
C PRO A 188 4.14 17.43 6.90
N PRO A 189 4.32 18.61 6.27
CA PRO A 189 3.30 19.50 5.74
C PRO A 189 2.57 18.87 4.53
N ARG A 190 1.37 19.38 4.21
CA ARG A 190 0.60 19.00 3.00
C ARG A 190 0.32 17.49 2.85
N ALA A 191 0.07 16.80 3.96
CA ALA A 191 -0.20 15.36 3.99
C ALA A 191 -1.28 14.91 2.99
N ALA A 192 -2.37 15.68 2.87
CA ALA A 192 -3.45 15.39 1.92
C ALA A 192 -2.97 15.37 0.47
N GLU A 193 -2.13 16.33 0.06
CA GLU A 193 -1.60 16.40 -1.31
C GLU A 193 -0.58 15.29 -1.57
N LYS A 194 0.28 14.97 -0.59
CA LYS A 194 1.16 13.79 -0.68
C LYS A 194 0.35 12.50 -0.85
N ALA A 195 -0.76 12.37 -0.12
CA ALA A 195 -1.66 11.22 -0.23
C ALA A 195 -2.31 11.12 -1.62
N GLN A 196 -2.73 12.24 -2.23
CA GLN A 196 -3.29 12.27 -3.60
C GLN A 196 -2.32 11.69 -4.65
N LEU A 197 -1.00 11.79 -4.40
CA LEU A 197 0.05 11.27 -5.30
C LEU A 197 0.52 9.85 -4.92
N THR A 198 0.05 9.32 -3.79
CA THR A 198 0.50 8.05 -3.21
C THR A 198 -0.69 7.18 -2.77
N GLY A 199 -0.87 6.94 -1.46
CA GLY A 199 -1.84 5.99 -0.94
C GLY A 199 -3.30 6.33 -1.21
N GLY A 200 -3.60 7.60 -1.52
CA GLY A 200 -4.90 8.06 -1.98
C GLY A 200 -5.35 7.40 -3.27
N ILE A 201 -4.41 7.03 -4.15
CA ILE A 201 -4.69 6.31 -5.42
C ILE A 201 -5.26 4.93 -5.10
N LEU A 202 -4.62 4.21 -4.18
CA LEU A 202 -5.12 2.91 -3.73
C LEU A 202 -6.44 3.07 -2.97
N LEU A 203 -6.55 4.06 -2.08
CA LEU A 203 -7.78 4.38 -1.36
C LEU A 203 -8.98 4.59 -2.31
N ASP A 204 -8.78 5.38 -3.37
CA ASP A 204 -9.83 5.63 -4.34
C ASP A 204 -10.20 4.36 -5.13
N ALA A 205 -9.22 3.55 -5.53
CA ALA A 205 -9.46 2.28 -6.20
C ALA A 205 -10.27 1.29 -5.33
N ILE A 206 -10.01 1.23 -4.02
CA ILE A 206 -10.76 0.41 -3.07
C ILE A 206 -12.23 0.84 -3.04
N LEU A 207 -12.47 2.14 -2.88
CA LEU A 207 -13.83 2.70 -2.83
C LEU A 207 -14.55 2.57 -4.18
N ALA A 208 -13.83 2.67 -5.29
CA ALA A 208 -14.36 2.48 -6.64
C ALA A 208 -14.73 1.02 -6.91
N ASN A 209 -13.91 0.06 -6.46
CA ASN A 209 -14.23 -1.37 -6.56
C ASN A 209 -15.51 -1.69 -5.80
N PHE A 210 -15.65 -1.23 -4.56
CA PHE A 210 -16.88 -1.42 -3.79
C PHE A 210 -18.10 -0.81 -4.52
N SER A 211 -18.01 0.45 -4.97
CA SER A 211 -19.09 1.10 -5.71
C SER A 211 -19.46 0.35 -6.98
N ARG A 212 -18.47 -0.18 -7.70
CA ARG A 212 -18.69 -0.94 -8.94
C ARG A 212 -19.42 -2.25 -8.64
N VAL A 213 -19.00 -2.99 -7.61
CA VAL A 213 -19.66 -4.24 -7.19
C VAL A 213 -21.11 -3.97 -6.81
N GLN A 214 -21.36 -2.95 -5.98
CA GLN A 214 -22.70 -2.59 -5.54
C GLN A 214 -23.60 -2.17 -6.71
N ARG A 215 -23.09 -1.28 -7.60
CA ARG A 215 -23.87 -0.74 -8.72
C ARG A 215 -24.20 -1.79 -9.78
N LEU A 216 -23.28 -2.72 -10.04
CA LEU A 216 -23.43 -3.72 -11.09
C LEU A 216 -23.92 -5.09 -10.57
N GLY A 217 -24.10 -5.24 -9.26
CA GLY A 217 -24.48 -6.52 -8.65
C GLY A 217 -23.46 -7.64 -8.90
N LEU A 218 -22.16 -7.31 -8.91
CA LEU A 218 -21.13 -8.31 -9.22
C LEU A 218 -21.00 -9.34 -8.08
N PRO A 219 -20.70 -10.61 -8.39
CA PRO A 219 -20.45 -11.64 -7.39
C PRO A 219 -19.10 -11.47 -6.67
N LEU A 220 -18.31 -10.43 -7.01
CA LEU A 220 -17.01 -10.18 -6.42
C LEU A 220 -17.14 -9.87 -4.93
N LYS A 221 -16.55 -10.75 -4.12
CA LYS A 221 -16.60 -10.70 -2.68
C LYS A 221 -15.35 -10.11 -2.07
N MET A 222 -14.16 -10.43 -2.58
CA MET A 222 -12.86 -10.05 -1.99
C MET A 222 -11.85 -9.57 -3.06
N VAL A 223 -11.07 -8.54 -2.73
CA VAL A 223 -9.98 -8.01 -3.56
C VAL A 223 -8.68 -7.94 -2.76
N MET A 224 -7.73 -8.81 -3.06
CA MET A 224 -6.45 -8.89 -2.34
C MET A 224 -5.36 -8.13 -3.10
N TYR A 225 -4.51 -7.41 -2.37
CA TYR A 225 -3.41 -6.61 -2.93
C TYR A 225 -2.07 -6.94 -2.27
N SER A 226 -1.29 -7.83 -2.85
CA SER A 226 0.04 -8.14 -2.33
C SER A 226 1.06 -7.06 -2.72
N ALA A 227 1.69 -6.41 -1.74
CA ALA A 227 2.52 -5.23 -1.99
C ALA A 227 3.64 -5.04 -0.95
N HIS A 228 3.93 -3.80 -0.57
CA HIS A 228 5.07 -3.42 0.27
C HIS A 228 4.63 -2.70 1.55
N ASP A 229 5.53 -2.61 2.52
CA ASP A 229 5.45 -1.70 3.65
C ASP A 229 5.12 -0.26 3.22
N SER A 230 5.77 0.25 2.18
CA SER A 230 5.54 1.59 1.64
C SER A 230 4.11 1.75 1.12
N THR A 231 3.49 0.67 0.64
CA THR A 231 2.09 0.66 0.22
C THR A 231 1.15 0.81 1.42
N LEU A 232 1.42 0.08 2.51
CA LEU A 232 0.65 0.23 3.75
C LEU A 232 0.85 1.60 4.38
N LEU A 233 2.09 2.08 4.48
CA LEU A 233 2.42 3.39 5.03
C LEU A 233 1.73 4.51 4.25
N ALA A 234 1.76 4.44 2.91
CA ALA A 234 1.08 5.42 2.07
C ALA A 234 -0.45 5.38 2.29
N LEU A 235 -1.04 4.18 2.37
CA LEU A 235 -2.48 4.02 2.60
C LEU A 235 -2.89 4.47 4.02
N GLN A 236 -2.09 4.16 5.04
CA GLN A 236 -2.28 4.65 6.41
C GLN A 236 -2.16 6.18 6.45
N GLY A 237 -1.20 6.77 5.75
CA GLY A 237 -1.07 8.22 5.59
C GLY A 237 -2.32 8.85 4.96
N ALA A 238 -2.83 8.26 3.87
CA ALA A 238 -4.07 8.71 3.22
C ALA A 238 -5.31 8.63 4.12
N LEU A 239 -5.30 7.73 5.11
CA LEU A 239 -6.35 7.60 6.11
C LEU A 239 -6.09 8.45 7.37
N GLY A 240 -4.91 9.07 7.51
CA GLY A 240 -4.50 9.73 8.75
C GLY A 240 -4.33 8.77 9.93
N LEU A 241 -3.87 7.54 9.66
CA LEU A 241 -3.72 6.44 10.62
C LEU A 241 -2.27 5.99 10.82
N TYR A 242 -1.29 6.71 10.27
CA TYR A 242 0.12 6.40 10.51
C TYR A 242 0.48 6.67 11.97
N ASP A 243 1.10 5.70 12.62
CA ASP A 243 1.37 5.67 14.06
C ASP A 243 2.86 5.78 14.42
N GLY A 244 3.71 6.14 13.45
CA GLY A 244 5.16 6.21 13.63
C GLY A 244 5.90 4.89 13.46
N HIS A 245 5.21 3.77 13.24
CA HIS A 245 5.84 2.45 13.17
C HIS A 245 5.88 1.89 11.75
N THR A 246 6.96 1.18 11.42
CA THR A 246 7.06 0.42 10.18
C THR A 246 6.17 -0.81 10.25
N PRO A 247 5.35 -1.08 9.22
CA PRO A 247 4.56 -2.29 9.18
C PRO A 247 5.43 -3.57 9.21
N PRO A 248 5.13 -4.54 10.09
CA PRO A 248 5.88 -5.80 10.15
C PRO A 248 5.57 -6.70 8.94
N TYR A 249 6.34 -7.79 8.82
CA TYR A 249 6.11 -8.81 7.80
C TYR A 249 4.72 -9.44 7.93
N ALA A 250 4.08 -9.66 6.78
CA ALA A 250 2.72 -10.18 6.67
C ALA A 250 1.67 -9.34 7.42
N ALA A 251 1.96 -8.06 7.70
CA ALA A 251 0.94 -7.16 8.22
C ALA A 251 -0.15 -6.95 7.16
N CYS A 252 -1.38 -6.72 7.60
CA CYS A 252 -2.58 -6.67 6.75
C CYS A 252 -3.54 -5.57 7.21
N LEU A 253 -3.87 -4.63 6.33
CA LEU A 253 -4.88 -3.57 6.56
C LEU A 253 -6.17 -3.88 5.80
N GLY A 254 -7.17 -4.41 6.49
CA GLY A 254 -8.44 -4.81 5.89
C GLY A 254 -9.51 -3.72 5.90
N PHE A 255 -10.32 -3.70 4.84
CA PHE A 255 -11.50 -2.85 4.68
C PHE A 255 -12.72 -3.76 4.59
N GLU A 256 -13.73 -3.53 5.41
CA GLU A 256 -14.94 -4.35 5.45
C GLU A 256 -16.16 -3.49 5.22
N PHE A 257 -16.89 -3.73 4.14
CA PHE A 257 -18.12 -3.01 3.85
C PHE A 257 -19.31 -3.89 4.26
N ARG A 258 -20.16 -3.34 5.12
CA ARG A 258 -21.32 -4.05 5.69
C ARG A 258 -22.58 -3.26 5.44
N ARG A 259 -23.67 -3.96 5.11
CA ARG A 259 -25.01 -3.36 5.07
C ARG A 259 -25.63 -3.50 6.46
N ARG A 260 -26.12 -2.41 7.04
CA ARG A 260 -26.99 -2.45 8.22
C ARG A 260 -28.34 -3.01 7.77
N LEU A 261 -28.77 -4.12 8.39
CA LEU A 261 -30.17 -4.53 8.34
C LEU A 261 -30.91 -3.61 9.31
N GLY A 262 -31.77 -2.71 8.81
CA GLY A 262 -32.48 -1.80 9.71
C GLY A 262 -33.49 -0.85 9.08
N ASP A 263 -33.34 -0.41 7.83
CA ASP A 263 -34.36 0.47 7.24
C ASP A 263 -34.48 0.31 5.71
N PRO A 264 -35.61 -0.20 5.18
CA PRO A 264 -35.80 -0.41 3.74
C PRO A 264 -35.82 0.87 2.90
N ASP A 265 -36.03 2.05 3.49
CA ASP A 265 -36.29 3.31 2.77
C ASP A 265 -35.08 4.26 2.63
N GLU A 266 -33.90 3.94 3.18
CA GLU A 266 -32.69 4.74 2.96
C GLU A 266 -31.75 4.13 1.91
N ASP A 267 -32.07 4.42 0.65
CA ASP A 267 -31.21 4.14 -0.50
C ASP A 267 -29.83 4.83 -0.31
N ALA A 268 -28.80 4.01 -0.08
CA ALA A 268 -27.38 4.35 0.18
C ALA A 268 -26.94 4.70 1.62
N GLY A 269 -27.85 4.96 2.57
CA GLY A 269 -27.52 5.30 3.98
C GLY A 269 -27.03 4.11 4.83
N ASN A 270 -27.31 2.88 4.38
CA ASN A 270 -27.15 1.68 5.19
C ASN A 270 -25.79 0.98 5.10
N VAL A 271 -24.81 1.48 4.32
CA VAL A 271 -23.48 0.85 4.25
C VAL A 271 -22.52 1.49 5.25
N THR A 272 -21.87 0.66 6.05
CA THR A 272 -20.74 1.05 6.89
C THR A 272 -19.45 0.42 6.39
N ILE A 273 -18.34 1.09 6.65
CA ILE A 273 -16.99 0.59 6.45
C ILE A 273 -16.29 0.45 7.79
N SER A 274 -15.67 -0.70 8.02
CA SER A 274 -14.81 -0.94 9.18
C SER A 274 -13.40 -1.25 8.70
N LEU A 275 -12.42 -0.79 9.46
CA LEU A 275 -11.02 -1.01 9.20
C LEU A 275 -10.42 -1.91 10.29
N PHE A 276 -9.50 -2.79 9.91
CA PHE A 276 -8.66 -3.49 10.89
C PHE A 276 -7.22 -3.56 10.41
N TYR A 277 -6.28 -3.60 11.35
CA TYR A 277 -4.87 -3.79 11.06
C TYR A 277 -4.33 -4.97 11.86
N ARG A 278 -3.95 -6.03 11.15
CA ARG A 278 -3.26 -7.17 11.73
C ARG A 278 -1.76 -6.95 11.55
N ASN A 279 -1.08 -6.58 12.63
CA ASN A 279 0.37 -6.36 12.69
C ASN A 279 1.09 -7.39 13.57
N ASP A 280 0.36 -8.31 14.18
CA ASP A 280 0.89 -9.40 14.98
C ASP A 280 0.20 -10.70 14.55
N SER A 281 0.99 -11.73 14.29
CA SER A 281 0.46 -13.04 13.90
C SER A 281 -0.23 -13.78 15.06
N THR A 282 0.15 -13.46 16.30
CA THR A 282 -0.32 -14.11 17.53
C THR A 282 -1.53 -13.43 18.16
N GLY A 283 -1.73 -12.13 17.85
CA GLY A 283 -2.81 -11.32 18.39
C GLY A 283 -4.06 -11.24 17.50
N LEU A 284 -5.14 -10.69 18.09
CA LEU A 284 -6.30 -10.27 17.32
C LEU A 284 -5.97 -9.01 16.49
N PRO A 285 -6.55 -8.84 15.29
CA PRO A 285 -6.39 -7.61 14.52
C PRO A 285 -6.87 -6.39 15.30
N LEU A 286 -6.13 -5.30 15.18
CA LEU A 286 -6.45 -4.02 15.79
C LEU A 286 -7.62 -3.36 15.03
N PRO A 287 -8.77 -3.09 15.68
CA PRO A 287 -9.83 -2.32 15.05
C PRO A 287 -9.38 -0.87 14.88
N LEU A 288 -9.50 -0.33 13.67
CA LEU A 288 -9.12 1.05 13.35
C LEU A 288 -10.35 1.93 13.15
N SER A 289 -10.24 3.19 13.55
CA SER A 289 -11.26 4.23 13.33
C SER A 289 -10.64 5.39 12.58
N LEU A 290 -11.26 5.77 11.46
CA LEU A 290 -10.90 7.00 10.76
C LEU A 290 -11.13 8.20 11.69
N PRO A 291 -10.19 9.17 11.80
CA PRO A 291 -10.39 10.37 12.61
C PRO A 291 -11.71 11.08 12.25
N GLY A 292 -12.55 11.35 13.25
CA GLY A 292 -13.87 11.95 13.04
C GLY A 292 -14.96 11.00 12.51
N CYS A 293 -14.77 9.68 12.59
CA CYS A 293 -15.76 8.67 12.27
C CYS A 293 -15.86 7.56 13.35
N PRO A 294 -17.05 6.96 13.59
CA PRO A 294 -17.15 5.75 14.43
C PRO A 294 -16.45 4.54 13.78
N ARG A 295 -16.19 3.49 14.59
CA ARG A 295 -15.56 2.23 14.14
C ARG A 295 -16.25 1.58 12.93
N ALA A 296 -17.58 1.59 12.92
CA ALA A 296 -18.37 1.26 11.74
C ALA A 296 -18.79 2.58 11.06
N CYS A 297 -17.88 3.12 10.24
CA CYS A 297 -18.02 4.45 9.66
C CYS A 297 -19.07 4.43 8.54
N PRO A 298 -20.11 5.28 8.56
CA PRO A 298 -21.04 5.37 7.43
C PRO A 298 -20.29 5.70 6.14
N LEU A 299 -20.57 4.99 5.04
CA LEU A 299 -19.79 5.08 3.80
C LEU A 299 -19.75 6.51 3.24
N GLY A 300 -20.86 7.25 3.30
CA GLY A 300 -20.92 8.66 2.90
C GLY A 300 -19.97 9.53 3.71
N ARG A 301 -19.94 9.34 5.04
CA ARG A 301 -19.02 10.05 5.94
C ARG A 301 -17.56 9.67 5.69
N PHE A 302 -17.28 8.39 5.46
CA PHE A 302 -15.94 7.91 5.11
C PHE A 302 -15.44 8.59 3.83
N ARG A 303 -16.27 8.65 2.78
CA ARG A 303 -15.94 9.32 1.51
C ARG A 303 -15.68 10.82 1.68
N GLN A 304 -16.46 11.47 2.53
CA GLN A 304 -16.29 12.89 2.85
C GLN A 304 -14.96 13.15 3.56
N LEU A 305 -14.66 12.39 4.62
CA LEU A 305 -13.44 12.56 5.41
C LEU A 305 -12.17 12.23 4.63
N THR A 306 -12.24 11.26 3.72
CA THR A 306 -11.10 10.86 2.88
C THR A 306 -11.00 11.63 1.57
N ALA A 307 -11.97 12.50 1.24
CA ALA A 307 -11.97 13.25 -0.03
C ALA A 307 -10.69 14.06 -0.26
N PRO A 308 -10.13 14.80 0.73
CA PRO A 308 -8.92 15.57 0.51
C PRO A 308 -7.69 14.73 0.16
N ALA A 309 -7.65 13.46 0.59
CA ALA A 309 -6.51 12.57 0.36
C ALA A 309 -6.60 11.79 -0.96
N ARG A 310 -7.75 11.79 -1.63
CA ARG A 310 -7.96 11.03 -2.89
C ARG A 310 -7.63 11.88 -4.11
N PRO A 311 -7.05 11.29 -5.17
CA PRO A 311 -6.75 12.02 -6.40
C PRO A 311 -7.98 12.74 -6.95
N PRO A 312 -7.83 13.94 -7.53
CA PRO A 312 -8.94 14.62 -8.16
C PRO A 312 -9.38 13.89 -9.42
N ALA A 313 -10.64 14.11 -9.83
CA ALA A 313 -11.27 13.38 -10.94
C ALA A 313 -10.56 13.55 -12.30
N HIS A 314 -9.81 14.65 -12.48
CA HIS A 314 -9.04 14.93 -13.70
C HIS A 314 -7.65 14.27 -13.72
N GLY A 315 -7.32 13.45 -12.71
CA GLY A 315 -6.09 12.66 -12.66
C GLY A 315 -5.13 13.10 -11.56
N VAL A 316 -4.04 12.35 -11.40
CA VAL A 316 -3.01 12.61 -10.38
C VAL A 316 -2.21 13.87 -10.78
N PRO A 317 -2.17 14.93 -9.94
CA PRO A 317 -1.53 16.20 -10.27
C PRO A 317 0.00 16.10 -10.16
N CYS A 318 0.64 15.34 -11.05
CA CYS A 318 2.09 15.14 -11.07
C CYS A 318 2.87 16.23 -11.81
N HIS A 319 2.22 17.31 -12.24
CA HIS A 319 2.90 18.46 -12.84
C HIS A 319 3.62 19.27 -11.76
N GLY A 320 4.90 19.58 -11.98
CA GLY A 320 5.65 20.48 -11.10
C GLY A 320 5.15 21.92 -11.20
N SER A 321 5.61 22.77 -10.29
CA SER A 321 5.44 24.21 -10.41
C SER A 321 6.12 24.67 -11.72
N PRO A 322 5.49 25.49 -12.57
CA PRO A 322 6.20 26.01 -13.74
C PRO A 322 7.41 26.80 -13.28
N GLU A 323 8.62 26.39 -13.69
CA GLU A 323 9.81 27.22 -13.53
C GLU A 323 9.56 28.57 -14.23
N PRO A 324 9.99 29.71 -13.65
CA PRO A 324 9.96 30.97 -14.38
C PRO A 324 10.79 30.79 -15.65
N ALA A 325 10.13 30.93 -16.80
CA ALA A 325 10.78 30.82 -18.09
C ALA A 325 11.98 31.77 -18.14
N THR A 326 13.17 31.21 -18.35
CA THR A 326 14.31 31.99 -18.81
C THR A 326 13.90 32.63 -20.14
N PRO A 327 14.11 33.95 -20.34
CA PRO A 327 13.67 34.62 -21.56
C PRO A 327 14.49 34.09 -22.73
N ALA A 328 13.92 33.18 -23.51
CA ALA A 328 14.45 32.76 -24.79
C ALA A 328 14.18 33.88 -25.80
N GLY A 329 15.25 34.37 -26.41
CA GLY A 329 15.25 35.48 -27.35
C GLY A 329 14.36 35.27 -28.57
N ASP A 330 13.97 36.42 -29.12
CA ASP A 330 13.07 36.59 -30.26
C ASP A 330 13.40 35.67 -31.45
N GLY A 331 12.40 34.86 -31.82
CA GLY A 331 12.37 34.09 -33.05
C GLY A 331 10.97 34.10 -33.63
N HIS A 332 10.70 35.07 -34.50
CA HIS A 332 9.56 35.15 -35.41
C HIS A 332 9.24 33.79 -36.05
N TRP A 333 7.95 33.41 -36.19
CA TRP A 333 7.32 32.94 -37.45
C TRP A 333 5.78 32.91 -37.34
N HIS A 334 5.15 33.14 -38.50
CA HIS A 334 3.76 33.57 -38.72
C HIS A 334 2.67 32.47 -38.69
N TRP A 335 1.51 32.88 -38.16
CA TRP A 335 0.09 32.69 -38.54
C TRP A 335 -0.41 31.55 -39.47
N GLY A 336 -1.55 30.98 -39.03
CA GLY A 336 -2.63 30.38 -39.82
C GLY A 336 -3.36 29.30 -38.99
N GLY A 337 -4.61 29.38 -38.53
CA GLY A 337 -5.78 30.15 -38.95
C GLY A 337 -6.81 29.20 -39.58
N SER A 338 -7.74 28.64 -38.80
CA SER A 338 -9.18 28.52 -39.17
C SER A 338 -10.00 27.73 -38.14
N VAL A 339 -11.17 28.30 -37.86
CA VAL A 339 -12.22 27.91 -36.92
C VAL A 339 -13.20 26.91 -37.57
N GLY A 340 -13.75 25.99 -36.79
CA GLY A 340 -14.95 25.22 -37.14
C GLY A 340 -15.77 24.85 -35.90
N ARG A 341 -16.94 25.46 -35.72
CA ARG A 341 -17.95 25.17 -34.69
C ARG A 341 -18.94 24.08 -35.14
N PRO A 342 -19.72 23.46 -34.21
CA PRO A 342 -20.33 22.15 -34.38
C PRO A 342 -21.79 22.19 -34.89
N ARG A 343 -22.30 21.02 -35.33
CA ARG A 343 -23.74 20.77 -35.54
C ARG A 343 -24.24 19.71 -34.56
N SER A 344 -25.36 20.03 -33.92
CA SER A 344 -26.19 19.16 -33.08
C SER A 344 -27.17 18.33 -33.91
N ARG A 345 -27.67 17.22 -33.32
CA ARG A 345 -29.02 16.70 -33.53
C ARG A 345 -29.42 15.74 -32.39
N ASP A 346 -30.58 16.04 -31.79
CA ASP A 346 -31.44 15.16 -30.98
C ASP A 346 -31.90 13.92 -31.79
N SER A 347 -32.57 12.87 -31.33
CA SER A 347 -33.38 12.53 -30.14
C SER A 347 -33.58 11.00 -30.16
N HIS A 348 -33.88 10.37 -29.02
CA HIS A 348 -35.11 9.57 -28.79
C HIS A 348 -34.99 8.62 -27.59
N SER A 349 -35.96 8.78 -26.70
CA SER A 349 -36.30 7.93 -25.56
C SER A 349 -37.11 6.69 -26.00
N ARG A 350 -36.86 5.55 -25.34
CA ARG A 350 -37.83 4.46 -25.18
C ARG A 350 -37.71 3.86 -23.78
N VAL A 351 -38.87 3.66 -23.17
CA VAL A 351 -39.12 3.07 -21.84
C VAL A 351 -39.75 1.69 -22.01
N LEU A 352 -39.52 0.80 -21.03
CA LEU A 352 -40.38 -0.29 -20.49
C LEU A 352 -39.57 -1.61 -20.29
N PRO A 353 -39.97 -2.53 -19.39
CA PRO A 353 -40.66 -2.40 -18.10
C PRO A 353 -39.94 -3.14 -16.94
N ALA A 354 -40.49 -3.00 -15.73
CA ALA A 354 -40.05 -3.65 -14.49
C ALA A 354 -40.43 -5.14 -14.41
N ALA A 355 -39.59 -5.94 -13.75
CA ALA A 355 -39.96 -7.26 -13.24
C ALA A 355 -39.16 -7.63 -11.97
N THR A 356 -39.95 -7.85 -10.91
CA THR A 356 -39.83 -8.82 -9.80
C THR A 356 -38.55 -8.94 -8.96
N VAL A 357 -38.77 -8.71 -7.66
CA VAL A 357 -37.89 -8.78 -6.50
C VAL A 357 -37.57 -10.22 -6.11
N VAL A 358 -36.28 -10.52 -5.87
CA VAL A 358 -35.78 -11.68 -5.10
C VAL A 358 -34.83 -11.14 -4.03
N PRO A 359 -34.90 -11.55 -2.76
CA PRO A 359 -34.07 -10.97 -1.71
C PRO A 359 -32.65 -11.52 -1.79
N LEU A 360 -31.68 -10.67 -2.18
CA LEU A 360 -30.26 -10.97 -2.16
C LEU A 360 -29.62 -10.42 -0.89
N LEU A 361 -29.21 -11.30 0.01
CA LEU A 361 -28.18 -11.01 1.02
C LEU A 361 -26.84 -10.83 0.30
N ALA A 362 -26.57 -9.62 -0.18
CA ALA A 362 -25.29 -9.26 -0.78
C ALA A 362 -24.50 -8.36 0.19
N GLY A 363 -23.55 -8.96 0.90
CA GLY A 363 -22.38 -8.24 1.42
C GLY A 363 -21.30 -8.23 0.34
N ALA A 364 -20.54 -7.15 0.22
CA ALA A 364 -19.31 -7.12 -0.55
C ALA A 364 -18.21 -6.74 0.44
N VAL A 365 -17.33 -7.65 0.83
CA VAL A 365 -16.24 -7.34 1.74
C VAL A 365 -14.97 -7.14 0.92
N ALA A 366 -14.68 -5.92 0.48
CA ALA A 366 -13.39 -5.63 -0.17
C ALA A 366 -12.24 -5.69 0.86
N VAL A 367 -11.85 -6.89 1.28
CA VAL A 367 -10.73 -7.13 2.17
C VAL A 367 -9.46 -6.83 1.43
N LEU A 368 -8.88 -5.65 1.67
CA LEU A 368 -7.46 -5.50 1.41
C LEU A 368 -6.70 -6.41 2.37
N ALA A 369 -6.30 -7.56 1.89
CA ALA A 369 -5.03 -8.10 2.33
C ALA A 369 -3.95 -7.28 1.64
N VAL A 370 -3.60 -6.10 2.20
CA VAL A 370 -2.33 -5.47 1.83
C VAL A 370 -1.26 -6.22 2.57
N LEU A 371 -0.56 -7.10 1.88
CA LEU A 371 0.62 -7.76 2.42
C LEU A 371 1.69 -6.69 2.56
N SER A 372 1.89 -6.15 3.76
CA SER A 372 3.15 -5.45 4.01
C SER A 372 4.23 -6.50 4.14
N THR A 373 5.09 -6.49 3.14
CA THR A 373 6.44 -7.00 3.27
C THR A 373 7.31 -5.77 3.40
N GLY A 374 7.99 -5.63 4.54
CA GLY A 374 9.10 -4.69 4.68
C GLY A 374 9.98 -4.77 3.42
N LEU A 375 10.42 -3.61 2.91
CA LEU A 375 11.21 -3.36 1.70
C LEU A 375 10.43 -2.74 0.53
N GLY A 376 10.27 -1.41 0.63
CA GLY A 376 9.63 -0.57 -0.38
C GLY A 376 10.29 0.79 -0.67
N LEU A 377 11.61 0.89 -0.86
CA LEU A 377 12.23 1.97 -1.68
C LEU A 377 13.44 1.45 -2.49
N LEU A 378 13.14 0.88 -3.66
CA LEU A 378 14.00 0.35 -4.74
C LEU A 378 15.40 0.95 -4.94
N ALA A 379 16.42 0.08 -4.93
CA ALA A 379 17.35 -0.15 -6.03
C ALA A 379 17.93 -1.56 -5.84
N TRP A 380 18.04 -2.32 -6.91
CA TRP A 380 18.81 -3.56 -6.98
C TRP A 380 20.08 -3.51 -6.11
N ARG A 381 20.24 -4.46 -5.17
CA ARG A 381 21.44 -5.25 -4.86
C ARG A 381 21.26 -6.06 -3.56
N PRO A 382 21.93 -7.23 -3.41
CA PRO A 382 21.61 -8.32 -2.48
C PRO A 382 22.14 -8.05 -1.06
N SER A 383 21.64 -7.01 -0.41
CA SER A 383 22.26 -6.50 0.82
C SER A 383 22.09 -7.40 2.06
N CYS A 384 21.21 -8.39 2.04
CA CYS A 384 21.06 -9.26 3.22
C CYS A 384 22.28 -10.16 3.50
N LEU A 385 23.26 -10.27 2.59
CA LEU A 385 24.47 -11.08 2.79
C LEU A 385 25.76 -10.48 2.22
N ARG A 386 25.93 -9.15 2.19
CA ARG A 386 27.26 -8.54 1.98
C ARG A 386 27.67 -7.66 3.14
N ALA A 387 28.01 -8.28 4.27
CA ALA A 387 28.81 -7.62 5.29
C ALA A 387 29.51 -8.64 6.19
N TRP A 388 30.28 -9.58 5.62
CA TRP A 388 31.23 -10.37 6.39
C TRP A 388 32.54 -10.51 5.63
N GLY A 389 33.59 -9.84 6.14
CA GLY A 389 34.99 -10.14 5.82
C GLY A 389 35.88 -8.95 5.51
N GLY A 390 36.36 -8.25 6.55
CA GLY A 390 37.57 -7.42 6.48
C GLY A 390 37.37 -5.91 6.54
N PRO A 391 38.37 -5.15 7.06
CA PRO A 391 38.28 -3.71 7.24
C PRO A 391 38.23 -3.02 5.87
N VAL A 392 37.35 -2.03 5.75
CA VAL A 392 37.31 -1.07 4.65
C VAL A 392 38.18 0.12 5.02
#